data_AF-A0A958QDK5-F1
#
_entry.id   AF-A0A958QDK5-F1
#
_cell.length_a   1.000
_cell.length_b   1.000
_cell.length_c   1.000
_cell.angle_alpha   90.00
_cell.angle_beta   90.00
_cell.angle_gamma   90.00
#
_symmetry.space_group_name_H-M   'P 1'
#
loop_
_entity.id
_entity.type
_entity.pdbx_description
1 polymer ?
#
loop_
_entity_poly.entity_id
_entity_poly.type
_entity_poly.pdbx_seq_one_letter_code
_entity_poly.pdbx_strand_id
1 'polypeptide(L)'
;MATVSQLAQFLLTQNPQQNVPRLAFYHYVKNFLDLQSELKISDLAQFYNHALGYHYWRDNKTALGETVKQDLDLFGGRHNMGFDLGQVRHAHEIQLFDLKFQRDLENIVKRHLEATSDDADRIRILPLSESEALSLCLRSNGRLSVKTYSNVVALIDGDLQPIGPSTHLEYDSFLELDGKYEQTITTSLMNSVRFRVLNGNASGAIIRGYTFNKTENLLGPITQYPDLFYALKKLERFYVNGQSDPFYHELIATLERGLQWLKSGHPDAPQAARTVLRKGQMALKNIFPNDRLILVLVREIEGELARHDFAPISPLV
;
A
#
# COMPACT_ATOMS: atom_id res chain seq x y z
N MET A 1 -9.00 -32.01 1.25
CA MET A 1 -8.71 -31.23 2.47
C MET A 1 -9.71 -30.09 2.58
N ALA A 2 -9.77 -29.39 3.71
CA ALA A 2 -10.69 -28.27 3.89
C ALA A 2 -10.30 -27.09 2.96
N THR A 3 -11.30 -26.46 2.34
CA THR A 3 -11.06 -25.30 1.46
C THR A 3 -11.29 -23.98 2.19
N VAL A 4 -10.70 -22.92 1.66
CA VAL A 4 -10.90 -21.54 2.14
C VAL A 4 -12.38 -21.15 2.09
N SER A 5 -13.11 -21.54 1.05
CA SER A 5 -14.56 -21.32 0.96
C SER A 5 -15.34 -21.99 2.09
N GLN A 6 -14.96 -23.20 2.52
CA GLN A 6 -15.63 -23.88 3.62
C GLN A 6 -15.42 -23.14 4.94
N LEU A 7 -14.20 -22.64 5.19
CA LEU A 7 -13.91 -21.81 6.36
C LEU A 7 -14.72 -20.51 6.33
N ALA A 8 -14.78 -19.81 5.20
CA ALA A 8 -15.55 -18.57 5.06
C ALA A 8 -17.04 -18.79 5.37
N GLN A 9 -17.63 -19.88 4.85
CA GLN A 9 -19.02 -20.25 5.14
C GLN A 9 -19.22 -20.59 6.62
N PHE A 10 -18.32 -21.36 7.22
CA PHE A 10 -18.35 -21.68 8.64
C PHE A 10 -18.35 -20.41 9.49
N LEU A 11 -17.41 -19.49 9.26
CA LEU A 11 -17.31 -18.23 10.00
C LEU A 11 -18.58 -17.39 9.86
N LEU A 12 -19.22 -17.40 8.69
CA LEU A 12 -20.49 -16.70 8.48
C LEU A 12 -21.63 -17.26 9.36
N THR A 13 -21.68 -18.58 9.57
CA THR A 13 -22.67 -19.21 10.47
C THR A 13 -22.48 -18.83 11.96
N GLN A 14 -21.28 -18.37 12.33
CA GLN A 14 -20.94 -17.96 13.68
C GLN A 14 -21.24 -16.47 13.96
N ASN A 15 -22.07 -15.84 13.12
CA ASN A 15 -22.54 -14.45 13.25
C ASN A 15 -21.38 -13.45 13.46
N PRO A 16 -20.49 -13.27 12.47
CA PRO A 16 -19.28 -12.47 12.62
C PRO A 16 -19.56 -11.01 13.02
N GLN A 17 -20.72 -10.45 12.67
CA GLN A 17 -21.09 -9.06 13.01
C GLN A 17 -21.17 -8.77 14.51
N GLN A 18 -21.32 -9.81 15.34
CA GLN A 18 -21.39 -9.66 16.81
C GLN A 18 -20.03 -9.79 17.50
N ASN A 19 -18.98 -10.17 16.77
CA ASN A 19 -17.65 -10.39 17.32
C ASN A 19 -16.58 -9.82 16.37
N VAL A 20 -15.93 -8.72 16.78
CA VAL A 20 -14.98 -7.97 15.94
C VAL A 20 -13.77 -8.82 15.48
N PRO A 21 -13.10 -9.61 16.34
CA PRO A 21 -12.07 -10.57 15.91
C PRO A 21 -12.51 -11.50 14.79
N ARG A 22 -13.68 -12.12 14.96
CA ARG A 22 -14.25 -13.05 13.98
C ARG A 22 -14.61 -12.33 12.69
N LEU A 23 -15.16 -11.13 12.78
CA LEU A 23 -15.46 -10.28 11.62
C LEU A 23 -14.19 -10.01 10.80
N ALA A 24 -13.10 -9.62 11.47
CA ALA A 24 -11.83 -9.37 10.81
C ALA A 24 -11.28 -10.65 10.15
N PHE A 25 -11.35 -11.79 10.84
CA PHE A 25 -10.90 -13.05 10.28
C PHE A 25 -11.75 -13.48 9.06
N TYR A 26 -13.07 -13.38 9.16
CA TYR A 26 -13.98 -13.66 8.05
C TYR A 26 -13.70 -12.76 6.84
N HIS A 27 -13.58 -11.45 7.05
CA HIS A 27 -13.26 -10.52 5.97
C HIS A 27 -11.88 -10.78 5.37
N TYR A 28 -10.88 -11.14 6.18
CA TYR A 28 -9.57 -11.52 5.67
C TYR A 28 -9.67 -12.74 4.76
N VAL A 29 -10.27 -13.83 5.25
CA VAL A 29 -10.47 -15.06 4.46
C VAL A 29 -11.19 -14.77 3.15
N LYS A 30 -12.23 -13.92 3.18
CA LYS A 30 -13.01 -13.57 2.00
C LYS A 30 -12.28 -12.66 1.01
N ASN A 31 -11.49 -11.70 1.51
CA ASN A 31 -10.94 -10.62 0.69
C ASN A 31 -9.47 -10.82 0.31
N PHE A 32 -8.74 -11.68 1.04
CA PHE A 32 -7.30 -11.91 0.88
C PHE A 32 -6.95 -13.30 0.35
N LEU A 33 -7.78 -14.32 0.57
CA LEU A 33 -7.46 -15.70 0.17
C LEU A 33 -8.22 -16.11 -1.10
N ASP A 34 -7.66 -17.07 -1.84
CA ASP A 34 -8.38 -17.74 -2.92
C ASP A 34 -9.37 -18.74 -2.33
N LEU A 35 -10.66 -18.45 -2.46
CA LEU A 35 -11.75 -19.28 -1.92
C LEU A 35 -11.75 -20.72 -2.44
N GLN A 36 -11.21 -20.95 -3.65
CA GLN A 36 -11.15 -22.28 -4.26
C GLN A 36 -9.93 -23.09 -3.81
N SER A 37 -8.95 -22.45 -3.17
CA SER A 37 -7.74 -23.11 -2.71
C SER A 37 -7.96 -23.90 -1.40
N GLU A 38 -7.08 -24.86 -1.17
CA GLU A 38 -6.98 -25.57 0.11
C GLU A 38 -6.45 -24.61 1.17
N LEU A 39 -7.03 -24.67 2.37
CA LEU A 39 -6.58 -23.88 3.51
C LEU A 39 -5.20 -24.36 3.98
N LYS A 40 -4.27 -23.44 4.18
CA LYS A 40 -2.90 -23.74 4.65
C LYS A 40 -2.57 -23.02 5.95
N ILE A 41 -1.62 -23.55 6.71
CA ILE A 41 -1.04 -22.86 7.90
C ILE A 41 -0.51 -21.47 7.51
N SER A 42 0.10 -21.35 6.32
CA SER A 42 0.63 -20.08 5.83
C SER A 42 -0.45 -18.99 5.72
N ASP A 43 -1.70 -19.36 5.43
CA ASP A 43 -2.79 -18.40 5.29
C ASP A 43 -3.16 -17.79 6.66
N LEU A 44 -3.10 -18.61 7.72
CA LEU A 44 -3.31 -18.19 9.10
C LEU A 44 -2.16 -17.32 9.61
N ALA A 45 -0.91 -17.70 9.30
CA ALA A 45 0.26 -16.89 9.62
C ALA A 45 0.21 -15.53 8.92
N GLN A 46 -0.18 -15.51 7.64
CA GLN A 46 -0.38 -14.26 6.89
C GLN A 46 -1.51 -13.41 7.47
N PHE A 47 -2.62 -14.01 7.93
CA PHE A 47 -3.68 -13.28 8.61
C PHE A 47 -3.15 -12.53 9.84
N TYR A 48 -2.42 -13.23 10.74
CA TYR A 48 -1.88 -12.59 11.93
C TYR A 48 -0.82 -11.54 11.58
N ASN A 49 0.01 -11.77 10.57
CA ASN A 49 0.95 -10.76 10.09
C ASN A 49 0.22 -9.49 9.62
N HIS A 50 -0.85 -9.60 8.83
CA HIS A 50 -1.63 -8.44 8.42
C HIS A 50 -2.33 -7.77 9.61
N ALA A 51 -2.96 -8.56 10.48
CA ALA A 51 -3.73 -8.05 11.60
C ALA A 51 -2.84 -7.28 12.59
N LEU A 52 -1.68 -7.86 12.97
CA LEU A 52 -0.75 -7.26 13.92
C LEU A 52 0.00 -6.04 13.37
N GLY A 53 -0.12 -5.76 12.06
CA GLY A 53 0.28 -4.47 11.48
C GLY A 53 -0.59 -3.30 11.97
N TYR A 54 -1.82 -3.56 12.43
CA TYR A 54 -2.71 -2.52 12.96
C TYR A 54 -2.55 -2.36 14.47
N HIS A 55 -2.42 -1.10 14.92
CA HIS A 55 -2.32 -0.77 16.35
C HIS A 55 -3.46 -1.37 17.18
N TYR A 56 -4.70 -1.30 16.68
CA TYR A 56 -5.86 -1.88 17.36
C TYR A 56 -5.66 -3.36 17.71
N TRP A 57 -5.13 -4.17 16.80
CA TRP A 57 -4.93 -5.59 17.06
C TRP A 57 -3.71 -5.89 17.92
N ARG A 58 -2.71 -5.00 17.94
CA ARG A 58 -1.60 -5.10 18.89
C ARG A 58 -2.08 -4.93 20.34
N ASP A 59 -2.95 -3.97 20.57
CA ASP A 59 -3.57 -3.72 21.88
C ASP A 59 -4.56 -4.84 22.27
N ASN A 60 -5.22 -5.45 21.29
CA ASN A 60 -6.29 -6.44 21.50
C ASN A 60 -5.89 -7.87 21.04
N LYS A 61 -4.59 -8.19 21.05
CA LYS A 61 -4.06 -9.44 20.47
C LYS A 61 -4.59 -10.71 21.15
N THR A 62 -4.89 -10.64 22.45
CA THR A 62 -5.50 -11.74 23.21
C THR A 62 -6.87 -12.09 22.67
N ALA A 63 -7.78 -11.11 22.60
CA ALA A 63 -9.12 -11.30 22.06
C ALA A 63 -9.08 -11.80 20.60
N LEU A 64 -8.17 -11.27 19.78
CA LEU A 64 -7.97 -11.72 18.40
C LEU A 64 -7.55 -13.19 18.34
N GLY A 65 -6.48 -13.55 19.05
CA GLY A 65 -5.90 -14.87 19.00
C GLY A 65 -6.83 -15.93 19.57
N GLU A 66 -7.44 -15.69 20.73
CA GLU A 66 -8.34 -16.65 21.37
C GLU A 66 -9.60 -16.89 20.56
N THR A 67 -10.23 -15.85 20.01
CA THR A 67 -11.44 -16.01 19.19
C THR A 67 -11.15 -16.83 17.93
N VAL A 68 -10.08 -16.48 17.23
CA VAL A 68 -9.71 -17.18 15.98
C VAL A 68 -9.27 -18.61 16.27
N LYS A 69 -8.56 -18.86 17.38
CA LYS A 69 -8.23 -20.21 17.85
C LYS A 69 -9.49 -21.05 18.09
N GLN A 70 -10.46 -20.51 18.84
CA GLN A 70 -11.74 -21.19 19.10
C GLN A 70 -12.50 -21.49 17.81
N ASP A 71 -12.57 -20.54 16.87
CA ASP A 71 -13.24 -20.75 15.59
C ASP A 71 -12.53 -21.84 14.75
N LEU A 72 -11.19 -21.86 14.75
CA LEU A 72 -10.40 -22.89 14.06
C LEU A 72 -10.54 -24.27 14.70
N ASP A 73 -10.54 -24.37 16.04
CA ASP A 73 -10.74 -25.63 16.76
C ASP A 73 -12.12 -26.23 16.44
N LEU A 74 -13.17 -25.40 16.44
CA LEU A 74 -14.53 -25.81 16.08
C LEU A 74 -14.63 -26.24 14.61
N PHE A 75 -13.94 -25.53 13.72
CA PHE A 75 -13.88 -25.87 12.30
C PHE A 75 -13.12 -27.18 12.06
N GLY A 76 -11.96 -27.35 12.69
CA GLY A 76 -11.10 -28.53 12.63
C GLY A 76 -11.76 -29.79 13.18
N GLY A 77 -12.65 -29.66 14.17
CA GLY A 77 -13.48 -30.76 14.66
C GLY A 77 -14.52 -31.26 13.64
N ARG A 78 -14.83 -30.47 12.61
CA ARG A 78 -15.84 -30.79 11.57
C ARG A 78 -15.22 -31.08 10.19
N HIS A 79 -14.02 -30.56 9.93
CA HIS A 79 -13.37 -30.60 8.64
C HIS A 79 -11.91 -31.05 8.78
N ASN A 80 -11.45 -31.91 7.88
CA ASN A 80 -10.05 -32.29 7.82
C ASN A 80 -9.22 -31.17 7.17
N MET A 81 -8.54 -30.36 7.99
CA MET A 81 -7.72 -29.24 7.53
C MET A 81 -6.43 -29.66 6.80
N GLY A 82 -5.98 -30.90 6.97
CA GLY A 82 -4.72 -31.35 6.36
C GLY A 82 -3.45 -30.82 7.03
N PHE A 83 -3.58 -30.15 8.18
CA PHE A 83 -2.48 -29.68 9.01
C PHE A 83 -2.87 -29.63 10.49
N ASP A 84 -1.86 -29.57 11.37
CA ASP A 84 -2.05 -29.52 12.82
C ASP A 84 -2.24 -28.08 13.31
N LEU A 85 -3.34 -27.81 14.04
CA LEU A 85 -3.59 -26.50 14.64
C LEU A 85 -2.57 -26.14 15.72
N GLY A 86 -1.94 -27.13 16.37
CA GLY A 86 -0.89 -26.88 17.35
C GLY A 86 0.35 -26.19 16.76
N GLN A 87 0.51 -26.19 15.44
CA GLN A 87 1.59 -25.51 14.73
C GLN A 87 1.28 -24.04 14.45
N VAL A 88 0.04 -23.60 14.63
CA VAL A 88 -0.38 -22.22 14.39
C VAL A 88 -0.01 -21.38 15.60
N ARG A 89 0.90 -20.42 15.41
CA ARG A 89 1.16 -19.39 16.41
C ARG A 89 0.05 -18.33 16.35
N HIS A 90 -0.77 -18.27 17.38
CA HIS A 90 -1.87 -17.30 17.46
C HIS A 90 -1.37 -15.91 17.86
N ALA A 91 -2.17 -14.86 17.57
CA ALA A 91 -1.80 -13.47 17.82
C ALA A 91 -1.25 -13.18 19.23
N HIS A 92 -1.80 -13.82 20.26
CA HIS A 92 -1.37 -13.61 21.65
C HIS A 92 -0.07 -14.33 22.03
N GLU A 93 0.30 -15.35 21.25
CA GLU A 93 1.54 -16.12 21.40
C GLU A 93 2.71 -15.43 20.67
N ILE A 94 2.40 -14.49 19.77
CA ILE A 94 3.40 -13.70 19.02
C ILE A 94 3.93 -12.57 19.90
N GLN A 95 5.26 -12.52 20.03
CA GLN A 95 5.98 -11.43 20.69
C GLN A 95 6.34 -10.36 19.67
N LEU A 96 5.94 -9.12 19.95
CA LEU A 96 6.13 -7.97 19.06
C LEU A 96 7.05 -6.95 19.70
N PHE A 97 7.85 -6.28 18.87
CA PHE A 97 8.77 -5.23 19.27
C PHE A 97 8.65 -4.04 18.34
N ASP A 98 8.49 -2.84 18.89
CA ASP A 98 8.63 -1.59 18.16
C ASP A 98 10.10 -1.18 18.14
N LEU A 99 10.69 -1.17 16.95
CA LEU A 99 12.06 -0.71 16.76
C LEU A 99 12.10 0.81 16.84
N LYS A 100 13.09 1.33 17.60
CA LYS A 100 13.32 2.77 17.76
C LYS A 100 14.28 3.33 16.71
N PHE A 101 15.20 2.50 16.21
CA PHE A 101 16.24 2.93 15.28
C PHE A 101 15.98 2.38 13.89
N GLN A 102 15.87 3.28 12.92
CA GLN A 102 15.66 2.94 11.52
C GLN A 102 16.71 1.97 10.97
N ARG A 103 17.98 2.10 11.39
CA ARG A 103 19.07 1.21 10.98
C ARG A 103 18.82 -0.26 11.38
N ASP A 104 18.19 -0.49 12.52
CA ASP A 104 17.88 -1.85 12.97
C ASP A 104 16.79 -2.48 12.12
N LEU A 105 15.77 -1.69 11.76
CA LEU A 105 14.72 -2.11 10.83
C LEU A 105 15.32 -2.49 9.48
N GLU A 106 16.19 -1.64 8.92
CA GLU A 106 16.85 -1.91 7.64
C GLU A 106 17.66 -3.22 7.67
N ASN A 107 18.42 -3.44 8.74
CA ASN A 107 19.22 -4.67 8.91
C ASN A 107 18.35 -5.92 9.09
N ILE A 108 17.23 -5.83 9.81
CA ILE A 108 16.30 -6.95 9.99
C ILE A 108 15.60 -7.29 8.68
N VAL A 109 15.09 -6.28 7.96
CA VAL A 109 14.44 -6.48 6.65
C VAL A 109 15.44 -7.06 5.65
N LYS A 110 16.68 -6.54 5.62
CA LYS A 110 17.72 -7.06 4.73
C LYS A 110 18.00 -8.54 4.98
N ARG A 111 18.25 -8.94 6.23
CA ARG A 111 18.50 -10.35 6.59
C ARG A 111 17.32 -11.25 6.26
N HIS A 112 16.09 -10.79 6.51
CA HIS A 112 14.87 -11.52 6.19
C HIS A 112 14.73 -11.77 4.68
N LEU A 113 15.04 -10.76 3.85
CA LEU A 113 14.99 -10.89 2.39
C LEU A 113 16.14 -11.75 1.86
N GLU A 114 17.35 -11.62 2.39
CA GLU A 114 18.49 -12.47 2.01
C GLU A 114 18.23 -13.95 2.31
N ALA A 115 17.53 -14.27 3.40
CA ALA A 115 17.15 -15.65 3.74
C ALA A 115 16.13 -16.28 2.77
N THR A 116 15.47 -15.48 1.93
CA THR A 116 14.38 -15.92 1.04
C THR A 116 14.60 -15.60 -0.43
N SER A 117 15.73 -14.97 -0.77
CA SER A 117 16.07 -14.55 -2.14
C SER A 117 17.15 -15.46 -2.73
N ASP A 118 17.23 -15.50 -4.05
CA ASP A 118 18.29 -16.22 -4.74
C ASP A 118 19.61 -15.42 -4.67
N ASP A 119 20.76 -16.11 -4.69
CA ASP A 119 22.09 -15.48 -4.64
C ASP A 119 22.34 -14.43 -5.74
N ALA A 120 21.62 -14.53 -6.86
CA ALA A 120 21.71 -13.62 -7.99
C ALA A 120 20.86 -12.34 -7.83
N ASP A 121 19.97 -12.29 -6.85
CA ASP A 121 19.07 -11.16 -6.64
C ASP A 121 19.80 -9.96 -6.03
N ARG A 122 19.45 -8.76 -6.49
CA ARG A 122 20.01 -7.51 -5.96
C ARG A 122 19.01 -6.85 -5.04
N ILE A 123 19.34 -6.79 -3.76
CA ILE A 123 18.49 -6.20 -2.72
C ILE A 123 19.02 -4.82 -2.33
N ARG A 124 18.14 -3.83 -2.31
CA ARG A 124 18.40 -2.49 -1.78
C ARG A 124 17.31 -2.10 -0.79
N ILE A 125 17.71 -1.67 0.40
CA ILE A 125 16.80 -1.14 1.42
C ILE A 125 17.02 0.37 1.54
N LEU A 126 15.94 1.13 1.68
CA LEU A 126 15.92 2.58 1.79
C LEU A 126 14.98 3.00 2.93
N PRO A 127 15.30 4.09 3.66
CA PRO A 127 14.34 4.67 4.59
C PRO A 127 13.20 5.34 3.81
N LEU A 128 11.96 5.00 4.16
CA LEU A 128 10.77 5.65 3.59
C LEU A 128 10.24 6.76 4.52
N SER A 129 10.27 6.49 5.82
CA SER A 129 9.95 7.41 6.91
C SER A 129 10.77 7.03 8.16
N GLU A 130 10.54 7.67 9.31
CA GLU A 130 11.22 7.32 10.56
C GLU A 130 10.84 5.92 11.09
N SER A 131 9.71 5.37 10.65
CA SER A 131 9.18 4.10 11.12
C SER A 131 8.90 3.11 9.99
N GLU A 132 9.42 3.35 8.79
CA GLU A 132 9.18 2.49 7.63
C GLU A 132 10.43 2.33 6.77
N ALA A 133 10.63 1.12 6.28
CA ALA A 133 11.67 0.78 5.31
C ALA A 133 11.04 0.34 3.98
N LEU A 134 11.60 0.84 2.88
CA LEU A 134 11.32 0.42 1.52
C LEU A 134 12.38 -0.58 1.08
N SER A 135 11.95 -1.73 0.59
CA SER A 135 12.84 -2.72 -0.04
C SER A 135 12.58 -2.78 -1.53
N LEU A 136 13.67 -2.88 -2.28
CA LEU A 136 13.73 -3.05 -3.72
C LEU A 136 14.53 -4.33 -3.98
N CYS A 137 13.88 -5.37 -4.51
CA CYS A 137 14.52 -6.62 -4.88
C CYS A 137 14.45 -6.79 -6.39
N LEU A 138 15.57 -6.57 -7.08
CA LEU A 138 15.71 -6.79 -8.51
C LEU A 138 16.14 -8.23 -8.74
N ARG A 139 15.25 -9.02 -9.33
CA ARG A 139 15.46 -10.42 -9.63
C ARG A 139 16.41 -10.60 -10.83
N SER A 140 17.01 -11.77 -10.92
CA SER A 140 17.89 -12.15 -12.04
C SER A 140 17.23 -12.04 -13.43
N ASN A 141 15.90 -12.19 -13.51
CA ASN A 141 15.12 -12.03 -14.74
C ASN A 141 14.73 -10.57 -15.06
N GLY A 142 15.25 -9.60 -14.31
CA GLY A 142 14.97 -8.17 -14.48
C GLY A 142 13.68 -7.66 -13.84
N ARG A 143 12.89 -8.53 -13.20
CA ARG A 143 11.68 -8.12 -12.47
C ARG A 143 12.03 -7.43 -11.15
N LEU A 144 11.19 -6.49 -10.74
CA LEU A 144 11.38 -5.72 -9.51
C LEU A 144 10.25 -5.96 -8.52
N SER A 145 10.57 -6.48 -7.34
CA SER A 145 9.67 -6.55 -6.19
C SER A 145 9.91 -5.35 -5.28
N VAL A 146 8.86 -4.60 -4.99
CA VAL A 146 8.88 -3.43 -4.10
C VAL A 146 8.01 -3.71 -2.89
N LYS A 147 8.59 -3.66 -1.69
CA LYS A 147 7.84 -3.90 -0.45
C LYS A 147 8.12 -2.86 0.62
N THR A 148 7.11 -2.47 1.38
CA THR A 148 7.27 -1.58 2.55
C THR A 148 7.04 -2.33 3.85
N TYR A 149 7.90 -2.08 4.84
CA TYR A 149 7.84 -2.70 6.16
C TYR A 149 7.77 -1.62 7.23
N SER A 150 6.94 -1.82 8.25
CA SER A 150 6.89 -0.94 9.42
C SER A 150 8.00 -1.29 10.40
N ASN A 151 8.23 -0.42 11.40
CA ASN A 151 9.16 -0.63 12.49
C ASN A 151 8.72 -1.70 13.51
N VAL A 152 7.63 -2.42 13.25
CA VAL A 152 7.13 -3.48 14.11
C VAL A 152 7.67 -4.81 13.62
N VAL A 153 8.34 -5.54 14.51
CA VAL A 153 8.92 -6.85 14.24
C VAL A 153 8.39 -7.90 15.21
N ALA A 154 8.41 -9.17 14.79
CA ALA A 154 8.00 -10.31 15.59
C ALA A 154 9.20 -11.21 15.91
N LEU A 155 9.22 -11.82 17.09
CA LEU A 155 10.16 -12.89 17.42
C LEU A 155 9.58 -14.23 16.96
N ILE A 156 10.17 -14.81 15.92
CA ILE A 156 9.76 -16.07 15.30
C ILE A 156 10.96 -17.02 15.35
N ASP A 157 10.77 -18.17 15.98
CA ASP A 157 11.82 -19.21 16.15
C ASP A 157 13.17 -18.71 16.69
N GLY A 158 13.15 -17.66 17.52
CA GLY A 158 14.35 -17.07 18.12
C GLY A 158 14.96 -15.91 17.32
N ASP A 159 14.45 -15.64 16.11
CA ASP A 159 14.89 -14.54 15.26
C ASP A 159 13.86 -13.42 15.16
N LEU A 160 14.35 -12.18 15.10
CA LEU A 160 13.51 -11.02 14.80
C LEU A 160 13.23 -10.98 13.30
N GLN A 161 11.95 -11.02 12.95
CA GLN A 161 11.47 -10.95 11.57
C GLN A 161 10.50 -9.77 11.44
N PRO A 162 10.49 -9.06 10.29
CA PRO A 162 9.50 -8.03 10.07
C PRO A 162 8.10 -8.63 10.06
N ILE A 163 7.13 -7.92 10.63
CA ILE A 163 5.73 -8.22 10.32
C ILE A 163 5.54 -7.97 8.82
N GLY A 164 4.79 -8.86 8.15
CA GLY A 164 4.63 -8.87 6.70
C GLY A 164 4.41 -7.48 6.07
N PRO A 165 4.80 -7.28 4.81
CA PRO A 165 4.85 -5.97 4.21
C PRO A 165 3.46 -5.33 4.07
N SER A 166 3.35 -4.03 4.35
CA SER A 166 2.11 -3.25 4.20
C SER A 166 1.80 -2.87 2.75
N THR A 167 2.84 -2.84 1.92
CA THR A 167 2.77 -2.69 0.47
C THR A 167 3.62 -3.78 -0.17
N HIS A 168 3.08 -4.40 -1.20
CA HIS A 168 3.80 -5.35 -2.05
C HIS A 168 3.39 -5.09 -3.49
N LEU A 169 4.36 -4.59 -4.27
CA LEU A 169 4.22 -4.34 -5.69
C LEU A 169 5.21 -5.20 -6.47
N GLU A 170 4.76 -5.75 -7.59
CA GLU A 170 5.55 -6.57 -8.50
C GLU A 170 5.54 -5.91 -9.87
N TYR A 171 6.73 -5.60 -10.37
CA TYR A 171 6.98 -4.98 -11.66
C TYR A 171 7.71 -5.95 -12.60
N ASP A 172 7.43 -5.82 -13.89
CA ASP A 172 8.13 -6.54 -14.94
C ASP A 172 9.49 -5.89 -15.28
N SER A 173 10.20 -6.42 -16.29
CA SER A 173 11.49 -5.89 -16.74
C SER A 173 11.41 -4.52 -17.41
N PHE A 174 10.21 -4.04 -17.75
CA PHE A 174 9.94 -2.72 -18.31
C PHE A 174 9.47 -1.72 -17.25
N LEU A 175 9.46 -2.12 -15.97
CA LEU A 175 8.94 -1.35 -14.84
C LEU A 175 7.44 -1.04 -14.95
N GLU A 176 6.69 -1.93 -15.60
CA GLU A 176 5.23 -1.91 -15.57
C GLU A 176 4.72 -2.89 -14.50
N LEU A 177 3.59 -2.59 -13.86
CA LEU A 177 3.00 -3.49 -12.85
C LEU A 177 2.61 -4.84 -13.50
N ASP A 178 3.16 -5.93 -12.97
CA ASP A 178 2.93 -7.27 -13.51
C ASP A 178 1.52 -7.77 -13.17
N GLY A 179 0.68 -7.91 -14.19
CA GLY A 179 -0.71 -8.36 -14.06
C GLY A 179 -0.91 -9.78 -13.57
N LYS A 180 0.14 -10.61 -13.56
CA LYS A 180 0.09 -11.96 -13.00
C LYS A 180 0.05 -11.95 -11.48
N TYR A 181 0.50 -10.86 -10.88
CA TYR A 181 0.62 -10.71 -9.43
C TYR A 181 -0.47 -9.81 -8.89
N GLU A 182 -0.90 -10.15 -7.69
CA GLU A 182 -1.78 -9.30 -6.93
C GLU A 182 -0.95 -8.27 -6.16
N GLN A 183 -1.27 -7.02 -6.44
CA GLN A 183 -0.62 -5.84 -5.92
C GLN A 183 -1.36 -5.42 -4.66
N THR A 184 -0.62 -5.01 -3.63
CA THR A 184 -1.19 -4.42 -2.42
C THR A 184 -0.46 -3.13 -2.09
N ILE A 185 -1.18 -2.05 -1.83
CA ILE A 185 -0.58 -0.78 -1.43
C ILE A 185 -1.41 -0.09 -0.36
N THR A 186 -0.71 0.46 0.63
CA THR A 186 -1.34 1.28 1.66
C THR A 186 -1.49 2.72 1.16
N THR A 187 -2.72 3.22 1.07
CA THR A 187 -3.01 4.60 0.62
C THR A 187 -3.19 5.56 1.80
N SER A 188 -3.60 5.04 2.96
CA SER A 188 -3.67 5.79 4.22
C SER A 188 -3.51 4.85 5.42
N LEU A 189 -3.45 5.41 6.64
CA LEU A 189 -3.36 4.63 7.90
C LEU A 189 -4.42 3.52 8.02
N MET A 190 -5.58 3.72 7.39
CA MET A 190 -6.72 2.81 7.52
C MET A 190 -7.16 2.21 6.18
N ASN A 191 -6.51 2.54 5.06
CA ASN A 191 -6.93 2.02 3.76
C ASN A 191 -5.75 1.35 3.06
N SER A 192 -6.00 0.14 2.57
CA SER A 192 -5.16 -0.53 1.60
C SER A 192 -5.97 -0.84 0.35
N VAL A 193 -5.29 -0.92 -0.78
CA VAL A 193 -5.88 -1.28 -2.06
C VAL A 193 -5.20 -2.54 -2.54
N ARG A 194 -6.01 -3.57 -2.83
CA ARG A 194 -5.57 -4.84 -3.38
C ARG A 194 -6.10 -4.98 -4.79
N PHE A 195 -5.23 -5.16 -5.77
CA PHE A 195 -5.61 -5.07 -7.18
C PHE A 195 -4.68 -5.86 -8.10
N ARG A 196 -5.14 -6.12 -9.32
CA ARG A 196 -4.32 -6.59 -10.44
C ARG A 196 -4.44 -5.61 -11.58
N VAL A 197 -3.39 -5.50 -12.41
CA VAL A 197 -3.37 -4.64 -13.58
C VAL A 197 -3.36 -5.50 -14.83
N LEU A 198 -4.39 -5.41 -15.67
CA LEU A 198 -4.48 -6.13 -16.93
C LEU A 198 -4.84 -5.14 -18.03
N ASN A 199 -4.01 -5.08 -19.08
CA ASN A 199 -4.20 -4.18 -20.22
C ASN A 199 -4.40 -2.70 -19.80
N GLY A 200 -3.60 -2.22 -18.83
CA GLY A 200 -3.66 -0.85 -18.31
C GLY A 200 -4.86 -0.56 -17.40
N ASN A 201 -5.79 -1.50 -17.23
CA ASN A 201 -6.89 -1.39 -16.29
C ASN A 201 -6.59 -2.13 -15.01
N ALA A 202 -6.83 -1.48 -13.88
CA ALA A 202 -6.78 -2.11 -12.58
C ALA A 202 -8.15 -2.69 -12.22
N SER A 203 -8.13 -3.86 -11.61
CA SER A 203 -9.30 -4.53 -11.04
C SER A 203 -8.99 -5.00 -9.63
N GLY A 204 -9.85 -4.71 -8.66
CA GLY A 204 -9.54 -5.01 -7.27
C GLY A 204 -10.55 -4.49 -6.25
N ALA A 205 -10.08 -4.23 -5.04
CA ALA A 205 -10.90 -3.73 -3.94
C ALA A 205 -10.12 -2.78 -3.04
N ILE A 206 -10.84 -1.80 -2.51
CA ILE A 206 -10.36 -0.97 -1.40
C ILE A 206 -10.79 -1.65 -0.10
N ILE A 207 -9.82 -1.86 0.79
CA ILE A 207 -9.96 -2.56 2.05
C ILE A 207 -9.67 -1.58 3.18
N ARG A 208 -10.60 -1.50 4.14
CA ARG A 208 -10.58 -0.52 5.21
C ARG A 208 -10.40 -1.16 6.58
N GLY A 209 -9.42 -0.62 7.28
CA GLY A 209 -9.19 -0.74 8.71
C GLY A 209 -8.77 -2.13 9.16
N TYR A 210 -8.65 -2.25 10.47
CA TYR A 210 -8.28 -3.49 11.14
C TYR A 210 -9.31 -4.61 10.98
N THR A 211 -10.54 -4.31 10.54
CA THR A 211 -11.58 -5.31 10.26
C THR A 211 -11.54 -5.83 8.83
N PHE A 212 -10.59 -5.37 7.99
CA PHE A 212 -10.44 -5.79 6.60
C PHE A 212 -11.71 -5.61 5.75
N ASN A 213 -12.55 -4.63 6.10
CA ASN A 213 -13.83 -4.45 5.43
C ASN A 213 -13.62 -3.93 4.01
N LYS A 214 -14.23 -4.60 3.03
CA LYS A 214 -14.22 -4.15 1.63
C LYS A 214 -15.20 -3.00 1.47
N THR A 215 -14.71 -1.82 1.09
CA THR A 215 -15.54 -0.61 0.94
C THR A 215 -15.94 -0.32 -0.49
N GLU A 216 -15.04 -0.60 -1.44
CA GLU A 216 -15.25 -0.24 -2.85
C GLU A 216 -14.60 -1.28 -3.77
N ASN A 217 -15.20 -1.47 -4.96
CA ASN A 217 -14.58 -2.23 -6.04
C ASN A 217 -13.79 -1.27 -6.92
N LEU A 218 -12.58 -1.68 -7.28
CA LEU A 218 -11.75 -0.98 -8.23
C LEU A 218 -11.93 -1.63 -9.60
N LEU A 219 -12.31 -0.84 -10.62
CA LEU A 219 -12.49 -1.30 -11.99
C LEU A 219 -12.26 -0.13 -12.97
N GLY A 220 -11.12 -0.15 -13.66
CA GLY A 220 -10.76 0.87 -14.65
C GLY A 220 -9.30 1.30 -14.55
N PRO A 221 -8.88 2.31 -15.30
CA PRO A 221 -7.50 2.79 -15.26
C PRO A 221 -7.15 3.37 -13.88
N ILE A 222 -5.90 3.16 -13.45
CA ILE A 222 -5.40 3.60 -12.14
C ILE A 222 -5.57 5.11 -11.93
N THR A 223 -5.47 5.90 -13.00
CA THR A 223 -5.62 7.37 -12.97
C THR A 223 -7.01 7.85 -12.51
N GLN A 224 -8.03 7.00 -12.58
CA GLN A 224 -9.37 7.29 -12.04
C GLN A 224 -9.45 7.17 -10.51
N TYR A 225 -8.42 6.62 -9.86
CA TYR A 225 -8.35 6.40 -8.42
C TYR A 225 -7.19 7.22 -7.83
N PRO A 226 -7.40 8.50 -7.48
CA PRO A 226 -6.33 9.40 -7.07
C PRO A 226 -5.50 8.86 -5.90
N ASP A 227 -6.13 8.32 -4.87
CA ASP A 227 -5.43 7.81 -3.68
C ASP A 227 -4.46 6.67 -4.03
N LEU A 228 -4.88 5.77 -4.92
CA LEU A 228 -4.03 4.70 -5.43
C LEU A 228 -2.90 5.27 -6.30
N PHE A 229 -3.25 6.12 -7.27
CA PHE A 229 -2.30 6.71 -8.21
C PHE A 229 -1.19 7.50 -7.49
N TYR A 230 -1.56 8.37 -6.55
CA TYR A 230 -0.60 9.16 -5.78
C TYR A 230 0.25 8.29 -4.85
N ALA A 231 -0.32 7.24 -4.25
CA ALA A 231 0.44 6.31 -3.42
C ALA A 231 1.51 5.57 -4.25
N LEU A 232 1.17 5.12 -5.46
CA LEU A 232 2.13 4.50 -6.39
C LEU A 232 3.24 5.47 -6.76
N LYS A 233 2.88 6.68 -7.24
CA LYS A 233 3.87 7.69 -7.65
C LYS A 233 4.82 8.10 -6.52
N LYS A 234 4.32 8.16 -5.28
CA LYS A 234 5.14 8.43 -4.09
C LYS A 234 6.21 7.34 -3.85
N LEU A 235 5.94 6.09 -4.20
CA LEU A 235 6.92 5.01 -4.10
C LEU A 235 7.83 4.95 -5.33
N GLU A 236 7.27 5.12 -6.53
CA GLU A 236 8.01 5.06 -7.81
C GLU A 236 9.18 6.04 -7.86
N ARG A 237 9.07 7.21 -7.22
CA ARG A 237 10.17 8.20 -7.15
C ARG A 237 11.51 7.66 -6.65
N PHE A 238 11.51 6.53 -5.92
CA PHE A 238 12.73 5.93 -5.36
C PHE A 238 13.48 5.02 -6.33
N TYR A 239 12.83 4.57 -7.42
CA TYR A 239 13.39 3.59 -8.35
C TYR A 239 13.09 3.86 -9.82
N VAL A 240 12.13 4.74 -10.13
CA VAL A 240 11.85 5.24 -11.47
C VAL A 240 12.54 6.59 -11.64
N ASN A 241 13.25 6.75 -12.77
CA ASN A 241 13.84 8.03 -13.11
C ASN A 241 12.72 9.02 -13.50
N GLY A 242 12.66 10.19 -12.85
CA GLY A 242 11.66 11.22 -13.15
C GLY A 242 11.70 11.70 -14.61
N GLN A 243 12.88 11.70 -15.25
CA GLN A 243 13.02 12.08 -16.66
C GLN A 243 12.40 11.07 -17.63
N SER A 244 12.12 9.84 -17.19
CA SER A 244 11.40 8.85 -17.98
C SER A 244 9.93 8.70 -17.57
N ASP A 245 9.50 9.34 -16.48
CA ASP A 245 8.13 9.21 -15.98
C ASP A 245 7.15 10.07 -16.82
N PRO A 246 6.17 9.46 -17.52
CA PRO A 246 5.19 10.22 -18.30
C PRO A 246 4.39 11.22 -17.45
N PHE A 247 4.11 10.88 -16.19
CA PHE A 247 3.38 11.78 -15.29
C PHE A 247 4.17 13.05 -14.98
N TYR A 248 5.49 12.93 -14.82
CA TYR A 248 6.37 14.08 -14.58
C TYR A 248 6.34 15.05 -15.77
N HIS A 249 6.46 14.53 -16.99
CA HIS A 249 6.40 15.35 -18.21
C HIS A 249 5.04 16.02 -18.39
N GLU A 250 3.93 15.28 -18.18
CA GLU A 250 2.59 15.85 -18.28
C GLU A 250 2.37 16.96 -17.25
N LEU A 251 2.88 16.78 -16.03
CA LEU A 251 2.80 17.78 -14.97
C LEU A 251 3.55 19.06 -15.34
N ILE A 252 4.80 18.95 -15.82
CA ILE A 252 5.59 20.10 -16.27
C ILE A 252 4.87 20.81 -17.42
N ALA A 253 4.47 20.09 -18.45
CA ALA A 253 3.77 20.67 -19.60
C ALA A 253 2.44 21.34 -19.19
N THR A 254 1.78 20.84 -18.15
CA THR A 254 0.56 21.46 -17.61
C THR A 254 0.86 22.73 -16.84
N LEU A 255 1.91 22.75 -16.02
CA LEU A 255 2.38 23.94 -15.29
C LEU A 255 2.83 25.04 -16.25
N GLU A 256 3.64 24.70 -17.26
CA GLU A 256 4.11 25.64 -18.27
C GLU A 256 2.97 26.25 -19.09
N ARG A 257 2.02 25.42 -19.55
CA ARG A 257 0.82 25.90 -20.26
C ARG A 257 -0.04 26.79 -19.36
N GLY A 258 -0.24 26.41 -18.09
CA GLY A 258 -0.98 27.21 -17.13
C GLY A 258 -0.35 28.59 -16.93
N LEU A 259 0.98 28.64 -16.80
CA LEU A 259 1.73 29.88 -16.67
C LEU A 259 1.66 30.75 -17.93
N GLN A 260 1.83 30.15 -19.11
CA GLN A 260 1.74 30.87 -20.39
C GLN A 260 0.35 31.45 -20.60
N TRP A 261 -0.70 30.68 -20.28
CA TRP A 261 -2.07 31.16 -20.40
C TRP A 261 -2.35 32.30 -19.43
N LEU A 262 -1.83 32.24 -18.21
CA LEU A 262 -1.92 33.33 -17.23
C LEU A 262 -1.19 34.61 -17.70
N LYS A 263 0.00 34.46 -18.30
CA LYS A 263 0.75 35.57 -18.90
C LYS A 263 0.05 36.19 -20.11
N SER A 264 -0.80 35.45 -20.81
CA SER A 264 -1.57 35.96 -21.95
C SER A 264 -2.71 36.91 -21.57
N GLY A 265 -3.07 37.00 -20.29
CA GLY A 265 -4.13 37.89 -19.79
C GLY A 265 -5.55 37.43 -20.15
N HIS A 266 -5.75 36.17 -20.52
CA HIS A 266 -7.09 35.65 -20.82
C HIS A 266 -8.00 35.67 -19.57
N PRO A 267 -9.29 36.06 -19.68
CA PRO A 267 -10.19 36.22 -18.53
C PRO A 267 -10.31 34.99 -17.63
N ASP A 268 -10.36 33.79 -18.22
CA ASP A 268 -10.50 32.52 -17.47
C ASP A 268 -9.17 31.94 -16.96
N ALA A 269 -8.03 32.52 -17.35
CA ALA A 269 -6.72 31.98 -17.02
C ALA A 269 -6.44 31.92 -15.52
N PRO A 270 -6.84 32.89 -14.66
CA PRO A 270 -6.61 32.81 -13.22
C PRO A 270 -7.27 31.58 -12.56
N GLN A 271 -8.50 31.23 -12.95
CA GLN A 271 -9.20 30.07 -12.39
C GLN A 271 -8.53 28.75 -12.79
N ALA A 272 -8.18 28.62 -14.06
CA ALA A 272 -7.45 27.46 -14.56
C ALA A 272 -6.06 27.34 -13.91
N ALA A 273 -5.33 28.45 -13.80
CA ALA A 273 -4.01 28.51 -13.17
C ALA A 273 -4.05 28.10 -11.68
N ARG A 274 -5.10 28.47 -10.93
CA ARG A 274 -5.29 28.00 -9.54
C ARG A 274 -5.44 26.48 -9.44
N THR A 275 -6.11 25.86 -10.40
CA THR A 275 -6.27 24.39 -10.44
C THR A 275 -4.94 23.70 -10.75
N VAL A 276 -4.20 24.22 -11.74
CA VAL A 276 -2.88 23.75 -12.11
C VAL A 276 -1.87 23.93 -10.96
N LEU A 277 -1.90 25.09 -10.30
CA LEU A 277 -1.07 25.39 -9.14
C LEU A 277 -1.30 24.37 -8.00
N ARG A 278 -2.57 24.08 -7.67
CA ARG A 278 -2.90 23.08 -6.65
C ARG A 278 -2.35 21.70 -7.02
N LYS A 279 -2.43 21.29 -8.30
CA LYS A 279 -1.84 20.02 -8.78
C LYS A 279 -0.32 20.03 -8.59
N GLY A 280 0.35 21.13 -8.95
CA GLY A 280 1.80 21.32 -8.76
C GLY A 280 2.23 21.27 -7.29
N GLN A 281 1.54 21.99 -6.41
CA GLN A 281 1.81 21.99 -4.97
C GLN A 281 1.62 20.60 -4.34
N MET A 282 0.57 19.88 -4.73
CA MET A 282 0.35 18.50 -4.27
C MET A 282 1.45 17.56 -4.75
N ALA A 283 1.85 17.66 -6.02
CA ALA A 283 2.93 16.85 -6.57
C ALA A 283 4.28 17.15 -5.91
N LEU A 284 4.61 18.42 -5.68
CA LEU A 284 5.82 18.83 -4.95
C LEU A 284 5.78 18.26 -3.53
N LYS A 285 4.69 18.44 -2.79
CA LYS A 285 4.58 17.96 -1.40
C LYS A 285 4.70 16.44 -1.29
N ASN A 286 4.04 15.70 -2.17
CA ASN A 286 3.79 14.27 -1.97
C ASN A 286 4.66 13.36 -2.84
N ILE A 287 5.04 13.79 -4.05
CA ILE A 287 5.76 12.96 -5.03
C ILE A 287 7.20 13.48 -5.19
N PHE A 288 7.37 14.76 -5.52
CA PHE A 288 8.65 15.36 -5.93
C PHE A 288 9.14 16.47 -4.98
N PRO A 289 9.42 16.19 -3.68
CA PRO A 289 9.69 17.22 -2.65
C PRO A 289 10.90 18.10 -2.91
N ASN A 290 11.87 17.61 -3.68
CA ASN A 290 13.13 18.31 -3.94
C ASN A 290 13.31 18.70 -5.41
N ASP A 291 12.24 18.62 -6.22
CA ASP A 291 12.33 18.98 -7.63
C ASP A 291 12.37 20.49 -7.83
N ARG A 292 13.50 20.98 -8.35
CA ARG A 292 13.75 22.41 -8.53
C ARG A 292 12.88 23.01 -9.63
N LEU A 293 12.60 22.27 -10.71
CA LEU A 293 11.85 22.79 -11.85
C LEU A 293 10.38 22.97 -11.48
N ILE A 294 9.77 21.95 -10.87
CA ILE A 294 8.38 22.05 -10.36
C ILE A 294 8.27 23.18 -9.34
N LEU A 295 9.24 23.32 -8.43
CA LEU A 295 9.24 24.41 -7.45
C LEU A 295 9.29 25.79 -8.11
N VAL A 296 10.12 25.99 -9.14
CA VAL A 296 10.20 27.26 -9.87
C VAL A 296 8.88 27.57 -10.57
N LEU A 297 8.32 26.61 -11.32
CA LEU A 297 7.06 26.80 -12.04
C LEU A 297 5.89 27.11 -11.09
N VAL A 298 5.80 26.41 -9.96
CA VAL A 298 4.80 26.68 -8.91
C VAL A 298 4.92 28.11 -8.38
N ARG A 299 6.14 28.54 -8.03
CA ARG A 299 6.39 29.91 -7.53
C ARG A 299 6.09 30.99 -8.57
N GLU A 300 6.38 30.74 -9.84
CA GLU A 300 6.06 31.68 -10.92
C GLU A 300 4.55 31.84 -11.10
N ILE A 301 3.78 30.75 -11.08
CA ILE A 301 2.32 30.80 -11.15
C ILE A 301 1.73 31.54 -9.94
N GLU A 302 2.24 31.28 -8.72
CA GLU A 302 1.85 32.01 -7.51
C GLU A 302 2.10 33.52 -7.65
N GLY A 303 3.27 33.90 -8.13
CA GLY A 303 3.64 35.30 -8.34
C GLY A 303 2.77 36.01 -9.36
N GLU A 304 2.47 35.37 -10.50
CA GLU A 304 1.60 35.94 -11.53
C GLU A 304 0.13 36.02 -11.07
N LEU A 305 -0.37 35.03 -10.34
CA LEU A 305 -1.71 35.08 -9.76
C LEU A 305 -1.86 36.25 -8.78
N ALA A 306 -0.86 36.48 -7.93
CA ALA A 306 -0.87 37.63 -7.04
C ALA A 306 -0.95 38.96 -7.82
N ARG A 307 -0.21 39.11 -8.92
CA ARG A 307 -0.28 40.32 -9.77
C ARG A 307 -1.66 40.54 -10.37
N HIS A 308 -2.33 39.47 -10.81
CA HIS A 308 -3.71 39.54 -11.33
C HIS A 308 -4.72 39.88 -10.23
N ASP A 309 -4.57 39.33 -9.02
CA ASP A 309 -5.46 39.62 -7.89
C ASP A 309 -5.29 41.07 -7.35
N PHE A 310 -4.13 41.70 -7.59
CA PHE A 310 -3.85 43.11 -7.24
C PHE A 310 -3.97 44.09 -8.42
N ALA A 311 -4.34 43.64 -9.62
CA ALA A 311 -4.56 44.54 -10.75
C ALA A 311 -5.82 45.40 -10.49
N PRO A 312 -5.71 46.74 -10.47
CA PRO A 312 -6.89 47.58 -10.29
C PRO A 312 -7.88 47.31 -11.41
N ILE A 313 -9.16 47.13 -11.05
CA ILE A 313 -10.27 47.15 -12.00
C ILE A 313 -10.19 48.52 -12.69
N SER A 314 -9.67 48.54 -13.91
CA SER A 314 -9.66 49.73 -14.74
C SER A 314 -11.12 50.18 -14.89
N PRO A 315 -11.49 51.41 -14.50
CA PRO A 315 -12.83 51.89 -14.72
C PRO A 315 -13.07 51.91 -16.23
N LEU A 316 -14.12 51.22 -16.66
CA LEU A 316 -14.62 51.27 -18.03
C LEU A 316 -14.79 52.75 -18.42
N VAL A 317 -14.07 53.18 -19.45
CA VAL A 317 -14.31 54.43 -20.18
C VAL A 317 -15.31 54.12 -21.28
#